data_AF-A0A2U1M158-F1
#
_entry.id   AF-A0A2U1M158-F1
#
_cell.length_a   1.000
_cell.length_b   1.000
_cell.length_c   1.000
_cell.angle_alpha   90.00
_cell.angle_beta   90.00
_cell.angle_gamma   90.00
#
_symmetry.space_group_name_H-M   'P 1'
#
loop_
_entity.id
_entity.type
_entity.pdbx_description
1 polymer ?
#
loop_
_entity_poly.entity_id
_entity_poly.type
_entity_poly.pdbx_seq_one_letter_code
_entity_poly.pdbx_strand_id
1 'polypeptide(L)'
;MHKLRWLLNVLLLVCTPLAFADHQRSSTPWQTLSGDRPLVIARGGFSGLFPDSSSIAYGFAKEVSISNAIMWCDVQLTKDAAGVCFPDLNLGNASTIDQVYKNRSKTYPVNGVPIHGWFPVDFSFHDLEIVFLKQNLNFRAPYYDGTYPILTANKVGKLNPRQMWLNIQHDVFYSQHYLSMRNFVISITKSRHVKYISSPEVDFLKSIATKFRSRATKLVFRFLEVDQTEPTTNQTYGSLLKNLTYIKTFASGVLVPKSYIWPVEDLYLQPSTSLVLDAHKEGLEVFTSDFMNDVPFAYNYSYDPVSEYLSFVDNANFSVDGVLSDNPVTPSAAFDCYSHMGANLSQQALTTYKTTLKLTSILSFETEKAKVLIISSEGASGDFPGCTDLAYKKAVSDGADIIDCPVQMTSDGVPICLGSINLLDRTMVANSEFSNLSSSFPELQSGNGIYTFSLTWSQIKSLRQPTGANHYFHQSTSSRLSKLSSSRVQLHASAETDSHYTTTIDSCITRSNIRESGCYKEFTLQPIEYLKIKYT
;
A
#
# COMPACT_ATOMS: atom_id res chain seq x y z
N MET A 1 -61.96 -4.38 -30.09
CA MET A 1 -61.13 -4.69 -28.90
C MET A 1 -60.48 -6.08 -28.92
N HIS A 2 -60.15 -6.66 -30.10
CA HIS A 2 -59.45 -7.97 -30.17
C HIS A 2 -58.16 -7.99 -31.00
N LYS A 3 -57.73 -6.86 -31.58
CA LYS A 3 -56.45 -6.78 -32.31
C LYS A 3 -55.32 -6.04 -31.57
N LEU A 4 -55.56 -5.54 -30.35
CA LEU A 4 -54.54 -4.86 -29.53
C LEU A 4 -53.88 -5.78 -28.48
N ARG A 5 -54.40 -7.00 -28.29
CA ARG A 5 -53.88 -8.00 -27.33
C ARG A 5 -52.75 -8.88 -27.89
N TRP A 6 -52.53 -8.87 -29.21
CA TRP A 6 -51.46 -9.65 -29.85
C TRP A 6 -50.14 -8.87 -29.97
N LEU A 7 -50.17 -7.54 -29.98
CA LEU A 7 -48.96 -6.71 -30.00
C LEU A 7 -48.33 -6.55 -28.60
N LEU A 8 -49.11 -6.65 -27.51
CA LEU A 8 -48.56 -6.63 -26.15
C LEU A 8 -47.88 -7.94 -25.74
N ASN A 9 -48.18 -9.08 -26.38
CA ASN A 9 -47.58 -10.37 -26.04
C ASN A 9 -46.29 -10.68 -26.83
N VAL A 10 -45.95 -9.88 -27.84
CA VAL A 10 -44.66 -10.00 -28.57
C VAL A 10 -43.60 -9.04 -28.00
N LEU A 11 -44.00 -7.99 -27.26
CA LEU A 11 -43.08 -7.07 -26.59
C LEU A 11 -42.65 -7.51 -25.17
N LEU A 12 -43.24 -8.59 -24.65
CA LEU A 12 -42.97 -9.14 -23.31
C LEU A 12 -42.03 -10.37 -23.32
N LEU A 13 -41.43 -10.70 -24.47
CA LEU A 13 -40.54 -11.86 -24.66
C LEU A 13 -39.10 -11.49 -25.07
N VAL A 14 -38.70 -10.22 -24.92
CA VAL A 14 -37.31 -9.74 -25.12
C VAL A 14 -36.76 -9.03 -23.86
N CYS A 15 -37.31 -9.37 -22.69
CA CYS A 15 -36.69 -9.03 -21.40
C CYS A 15 -36.18 -10.32 -20.75
N THR A 16 -35.25 -11.00 -21.41
CA THR A 16 -34.33 -11.86 -20.67
C THR A 16 -33.55 -10.95 -19.72
N PRO A 17 -33.43 -11.28 -18.42
CA PRO A 17 -32.41 -10.61 -17.64
C PRO A 17 -31.10 -10.89 -18.36
N LEU A 18 -30.40 -9.85 -18.78
CA LEU A 18 -28.96 -9.94 -18.87
C LEU A 18 -28.53 -10.30 -17.46
N ALA A 19 -28.47 -11.60 -17.18
CA ALA A 19 -27.58 -12.13 -16.19
C ALA A 19 -26.24 -11.56 -16.63
N PHE A 20 -25.79 -10.51 -15.93
CA PHE A 20 -24.38 -10.19 -15.91
C PHE A 20 -23.73 -11.51 -15.52
N ALA A 21 -23.16 -12.17 -16.53
CA ALA A 21 -22.06 -13.07 -16.27
C ALA A 21 -20.98 -12.15 -15.71
N ASP A 22 -21.06 -11.91 -14.41
CA ASP A 22 -19.90 -11.61 -13.60
C ASP A 22 -18.90 -12.65 -14.08
N HIS A 23 -17.84 -12.18 -14.74
CA HIS A 23 -16.82 -13.05 -15.26
C HIS A 23 -16.20 -13.66 -14.02
N GLN A 24 -16.76 -14.78 -13.55
CA GLN A 24 -16.24 -15.55 -12.45
C GLN A 24 -14.87 -16.01 -12.93
N ARG A 25 -13.85 -15.17 -12.67
CA ARG A 25 -12.51 -15.66 -12.40
C ARG A 25 -12.76 -16.82 -11.47
N SER A 26 -12.37 -18.02 -11.91
CA SER A 26 -12.31 -19.20 -11.05
C SER A 26 -11.25 -18.90 -9.99
N SER A 27 -11.57 -18.04 -9.03
CA SER A 27 -10.74 -17.82 -7.87
C SER A 27 -10.92 -19.05 -7.02
N THR A 28 -9.86 -19.85 -6.91
CA THR A 28 -9.66 -20.63 -5.70
C THR A 28 -10.07 -19.76 -4.51
N PRO A 29 -10.96 -20.24 -3.63
CA PRO A 29 -11.42 -19.44 -2.50
C PRO A 29 -10.21 -18.95 -1.71
N TRP A 30 -10.26 -17.70 -1.25
CA TRP A 30 -9.18 -17.13 -0.45
C TRP A 30 -8.99 -17.98 0.80
N GLN A 31 -7.77 -18.10 1.28
CA GLN A 31 -7.48 -18.82 2.52
C GLN A 31 -7.74 -17.97 3.77
N THR A 32 -8.66 -17.01 3.67
CA THR A 32 -9.18 -16.20 4.79
C THR A 32 -10.15 -17.03 5.60
N LEU A 33 -10.50 -16.58 6.80
CA LEU A 33 -11.44 -17.31 7.65
C LEU A 33 -12.82 -17.47 7.00
N SER A 34 -13.28 -16.46 6.24
CA SER A 34 -14.57 -16.51 5.55
C SER A 34 -14.51 -17.06 4.13
N GLY A 35 -13.31 -17.20 3.55
CA GLY A 35 -13.12 -17.49 2.13
C GLY A 35 -13.27 -16.27 1.21
N ASP A 36 -13.63 -15.11 1.76
CA ASP A 36 -13.77 -13.85 1.02
C ASP A 36 -12.41 -13.18 0.79
N ARG A 37 -12.39 -12.22 -0.14
CA ARG A 37 -11.23 -11.37 -0.39
C ARG A 37 -10.81 -10.63 0.90
N PRO A 38 -9.51 -10.56 1.20
CA PRO A 38 -8.99 -9.77 2.31
C PRO A 38 -9.44 -8.30 2.25
N LEU A 39 -9.65 -7.71 3.42
CA LEU A 39 -10.10 -6.33 3.56
C LEU A 39 -8.93 -5.34 3.42
N VAL A 40 -9.18 -4.24 2.71
CA VAL A 40 -8.29 -3.07 2.71
C VAL A 40 -8.75 -2.07 3.76
N ILE A 41 -7.88 -1.76 4.71
CA ILE A 41 -8.14 -0.82 5.80
C ILE A 41 -7.18 0.36 5.66
N ALA A 42 -7.73 1.55 5.47
CA ALA A 42 -6.99 2.79 5.21
C ALA A 42 -6.71 3.53 6.53
N ARG A 43 -5.47 3.45 7.04
CA ARG A 43 -5.04 4.08 8.31
C ARG A 43 -5.15 5.60 8.20
N GLY A 44 -6.13 6.20 8.88
CA GLY A 44 -6.36 7.64 8.81
C GLY A 44 -6.69 8.13 7.39
N GLY A 45 -7.16 7.24 6.50
CA GLY A 45 -7.30 7.49 5.06
C GLY A 45 -6.02 7.17 4.29
N PHE A 46 -5.60 8.06 3.38
CA PHE A 46 -4.34 7.95 2.64
C PHE A 46 -3.23 8.72 3.38
N SER A 47 -2.87 8.26 4.58
CA SER A 47 -1.91 8.92 5.47
C SER A 47 -0.46 8.89 4.97
N GLY A 48 -0.17 8.02 3.99
CA GLY A 48 1.11 7.98 3.28
C GLY A 48 1.40 9.18 2.37
N LEU A 49 0.39 10.03 2.12
CA LEU A 49 0.53 11.23 1.30
C LEU A 49 0.02 12.50 2.01
N PHE A 50 -1.06 12.37 2.79
CA PHE A 50 -1.69 13.49 3.49
C PHE A 50 -1.55 13.35 5.01
N PRO A 51 -1.64 14.45 5.78
CA PRO A 51 -1.79 14.37 7.23
C PRO A 51 -2.88 13.38 7.63
N ASP A 52 -2.54 12.46 8.54
CA ASP A 52 -3.42 11.40 9.01
C ASP A 52 -4.77 11.97 9.48
N SER A 53 -5.86 11.28 9.16
CA SER A 53 -7.21 11.60 9.61
C SER A 53 -7.74 12.96 9.13
N SER A 54 -7.08 13.56 8.14
CA SER A 54 -7.60 14.74 7.45
C SER A 54 -8.77 14.41 6.53
N SER A 55 -9.61 15.40 6.22
CA SER A 55 -10.73 15.23 5.30
C SER A 55 -10.27 14.81 3.90
N ILE A 56 -9.12 15.33 3.43
CA ILE A 56 -8.53 14.97 2.15
C ILE A 56 -7.99 13.53 2.16
N ALA A 57 -7.37 13.07 3.25
CA ALA A 57 -6.87 11.70 3.37
C ALA A 57 -8.00 10.68 3.24
N TYR A 58 -9.10 10.88 3.98
CA TYR A 58 -10.27 10.00 3.90
C TYR A 58 -10.96 10.08 2.53
N GLY A 59 -11.13 11.30 2.00
CA GLY A 59 -11.74 11.52 0.69
C GLY A 59 -10.96 10.83 -0.42
N PHE A 60 -9.64 11.05 -0.45
CA PHE A 60 -8.77 10.45 -1.46
C PHE A 60 -8.73 8.92 -1.36
N ALA A 61 -8.57 8.37 -0.16
CA ALA A 61 -8.59 6.91 0.05
C ALA A 61 -9.87 6.27 -0.48
N LYS A 62 -11.03 6.90 -0.28
CA LYS A 62 -12.31 6.41 -0.80
C LYS A 62 -12.38 6.37 -2.33
N GLU A 63 -11.75 7.33 -3.01
CA GLU A 63 -11.78 7.42 -4.48
C GLU A 63 -10.78 6.47 -5.15
N VAL A 64 -9.62 6.21 -4.52
CA VAL A 64 -8.53 5.44 -5.16
C VAL A 64 -8.41 3.99 -4.70
N SER A 65 -9.11 3.60 -3.63
CA SER A 65 -9.05 2.24 -3.09
C SER A 65 -10.20 1.39 -3.62
N ILE A 66 -10.15 0.07 -3.35
CA ILE A 66 -11.28 -0.82 -3.62
C ILE A 66 -12.56 -0.32 -2.95
N SER A 67 -13.69 -0.61 -3.59
CA SER A 67 -14.97 0.01 -3.24
C SER A 67 -15.43 -0.26 -1.79
N ASN A 68 -15.02 -1.36 -1.19
CA ASN A 68 -15.36 -1.77 0.19
C ASN A 68 -14.28 -1.42 1.22
N ALA A 69 -13.28 -0.60 0.86
CA ALA A 69 -12.22 -0.17 1.78
C ALA A 69 -12.78 0.46 3.06
N ILE A 70 -12.12 0.16 4.18
CA ILE A 70 -12.56 0.55 5.51
C ILE A 70 -11.75 1.76 5.97
N MET A 71 -12.42 2.82 6.43
CA MET A 71 -11.75 4.01 6.97
C MET A 71 -11.44 3.80 8.44
N TRP A 72 -10.15 3.81 8.78
CA TRP A 72 -9.66 3.66 10.15
C TRP A 72 -9.55 5.00 10.86
N CYS A 73 -9.98 5.05 12.12
CA CYS A 73 -9.90 6.21 12.99
C CYS A 73 -9.37 5.80 14.37
N ASP A 74 -8.21 6.34 14.74
CA ASP A 74 -7.70 6.29 16.11
C ASP A 74 -8.47 7.32 16.94
N VAL A 75 -9.26 6.86 17.90
CA VAL A 75 -10.17 7.72 18.66
C VAL A 75 -9.45 8.32 19.86
N GLN A 76 -9.50 9.64 19.98
CA GLN A 76 -9.08 10.39 21.17
C GLN A 76 -10.27 11.20 21.71
N LEU A 77 -10.47 11.23 23.03
CA LEU A 77 -11.53 12.06 23.64
C LEU A 77 -10.99 13.40 24.10
N THR A 78 -11.67 14.47 23.69
CA THR A 78 -11.43 15.83 24.19
C THR A 78 -11.98 16.01 25.60
N LYS A 79 -11.63 17.12 26.26
CA LYS A 79 -12.11 17.50 27.60
C LYS A 79 -13.64 17.48 27.74
N ASP A 80 -14.34 17.85 26.67
CA ASP A 80 -15.80 17.88 26.54
C ASP A 80 -16.39 16.57 25.95
N ALA A 81 -15.61 15.49 25.99
CA ALA A 81 -15.98 14.14 25.56
C ALA A 81 -16.33 13.99 24.05
N ALA A 82 -15.86 14.90 23.20
CA ALA A 82 -15.93 14.71 21.76
C ALA A 82 -14.84 13.73 21.31
N GLY A 83 -15.22 12.72 20.52
CA GLY A 83 -14.26 11.78 19.93
C GLY A 83 -13.73 12.28 18.60
N VAL A 84 -12.43 12.60 18.58
CA VAL A 84 -11.68 13.00 17.39
C VAL A 84 -10.89 11.83 16.82
N CYS A 85 -10.70 11.82 15.50
CA CYS A 85 -9.80 10.89 14.83
C CYS A 85 -8.41 11.50 14.79
N PHE A 86 -7.47 10.92 15.54
CA PHE A 86 -6.11 11.41 15.67
C PHE A 86 -5.15 10.29 16.09
N PRO A 87 -3.99 10.13 15.41
CA PRO A 87 -3.17 8.92 15.49
C PRO A 87 -2.40 8.73 16.80
N ASP A 88 -2.24 9.78 17.62
CA ASP A 88 -1.38 9.78 18.80
C ASP A 88 -2.06 10.45 20.02
N LEU A 89 -1.77 9.98 21.23
CA LEU A 89 -2.27 10.61 22.45
C LEU A 89 -1.67 12.01 22.66
N ASN A 90 -0.42 12.22 22.27
CA ASN A 90 0.22 13.53 22.24
C ASN A 90 -0.12 14.24 20.93
N LEU A 91 -0.99 15.26 21.01
CA LEU A 91 -1.44 16.05 19.87
C LEU A 91 -0.28 16.76 19.14
N GLY A 92 0.86 16.99 19.81
CA GLY A 92 2.05 17.58 19.19
C GLY A 92 2.68 16.74 18.07
N ASN A 93 2.45 15.42 18.06
CA ASN A 93 3.11 14.50 17.13
C ASN A 93 2.55 14.59 15.71
N ALA A 94 1.28 14.96 15.54
CA ALA A 94 0.61 15.06 14.24
C ALA A 94 -0.23 16.34 14.06
N SER A 95 0.03 17.39 14.85
CA SER A 95 -0.61 18.70 14.66
C SER A 95 0.29 19.90 14.98
N THR A 96 -0.22 21.10 14.70
CA THR A 96 0.39 22.41 15.00
C THR A 96 0.10 22.90 16.42
N ILE A 97 -0.41 22.04 17.31
CA ILE A 97 -0.85 22.44 18.66
C ILE A 97 0.25 23.08 19.50
N ASP A 98 1.50 22.70 19.27
CA ASP A 98 2.71 23.25 19.90
C ASP A 98 2.94 24.72 19.52
N GLN A 99 2.54 25.10 18.30
CA GLN A 99 2.63 26.48 17.80
C GLN A 99 1.48 27.34 18.33
N VAL A 100 0.28 26.74 18.45
CA VAL A 100 -0.94 27.41 18.92
C VAL A 100 -0.94 27.61 20.44
N TYR A 101 -0.56 26.58 21.20
CA TYR A 101 -0.62 26.54 22.66
C TYR A 101 0.72 26.23 23.33
N LYS A 102 1.75 27.04 23.03
CA LYS A 102 3.15 26.87 23.47
C LYS A 102 3.36 26.50 24.94
N ASN A 103 2.56 27.07 25.85
CA ASN A 103 2.72 26.92 27.30
C ASN A 103 1.64 26.03 27.95
N ARG A 104 0.92 25.23 27.17
CA ARG A 104 -0.14 24.33 27.68
C ARG A 104 0.20 22.84 27.58
N SER A 105 1.48 22.50 27.40
CA SER A 105 1.92 21.12 27.58
C SER A 105 1.85 20.73 29.06
N LYS A 106 1.62 19.44 29.30
CA LYS A 106 1.60 18.84 30.64
C LYS A 106 2.34 17.51 30.63
N THR A 107 2.60 16.98 31.82
CA THR A 107 3.09 15.62 31.99
C THR A 107 2.01 14.79 32.66
N TYR A 108 1.64 13.67 32.04
CA TYR A 108 0.73 12.69 32.62
C TYR A 108 1.35 11.30 32.66
N PRO A 109 1.04 10.49 33.69
CA PRO A 109 1.38 9.08 33.70
C PRO A 109 0.42 8.30 32.78
N VAL A 110 0.93 7.78 31.67
CA VAL A 110 0.17 6.93 30.76
C VAL A 110 0.69 5.51 30.91
N ASN A 111 -0.14 4.61 31.46
CA ASN A 111 0.26 3.25 31.84
C ASN A 111 1.51 3.21 32.74
N GLY A 112 1.63 4.19 33.65
CA GLY A 112 2.76 4.31 34.58
C GLY A 112 3.99 5.02 34.01
N VAL A 113 4.03 5.30 32.70
CA VAL A 113 5.13 6.03 32.05
C VAL A 113 4.81 7.52 32.01
N PRO A 114 5.68 8.41 32.52
CA PRO A 114 5.46 9.85 32.40
C PRO A 114 5.65 10.30 30.95
N ILE A 115 4.58 10.81 30.33
CA ILE A 115 4.60 11.37 28.97
C ILE A 115 4.37 12.87 29.09
N HIS A 116 5.25 13.67 28.48
CA HIS A 116 5.11 15.12 28.37
C HIS A 116 4.62 15.52 26.98
N GLY A 117 3.58 16.35 26.90
CA GLY A 117 2.98 16.75 25.62
C GLY A 117 1.67 17.51 25.77
N TRP A 118 0.93 17.60 24.67
CA TRP A 118 -0.41 18.20 24.63
C TRP A 118 -1.45 17.09 24.55
N PHE A 119 -2.26 16.95 25.58
CA PHE A 119 -3.20 15.84 25.68
C PHE A 119 -4.61 16.30 25.32
N PRO A 120 -5.39 15.49 24.59
CA PRO A 120 -6.74 15.85 24.18
C PRO A 120 -7.66 16.15 25.38
N VAL A 121 -7.41 15.54 26.54
CA VAL A 121 -8.17 15.78 27.78
C VAL A 121 -8.03 17.20 28.35
N ASP A 122 -7.06 17.99 27.88
CA ASP A 122 -6.83 19.37 28.31
C ASP A 122 -7.56 20.41 27.46
N PHE A 123 -8.09 20.01 26.31
CA PHE A 123 -8.68 20.89 25.30
C PHE A 123 -10.12 20.46 25.01
N SER A 124 -11.04 21.41 24.94
CA SER A 124 -12.37 21.15 24.34
C SER A 124 -12.23 20.97 22.83
N PHE A 125 -13.23 20.39 22.17
CA PHE A 125 -13.20 20.31 20.71
C PHE A 125 -13.14 21.70 20.06
N HIS A 126 -13.80 22.69 20.66
CA HIS A 126 -13.74 24.08 20.19
C HIS A 126 -12.32 24.67 20.25
N ASP A 127 -11.54 24.36 21.31
CA ASP A 127 -10.14 24.77 21.40
C ASP A 127 -9.30 24.18 20.25
N LEU A 128 -9.67 23.00 19.74
CA LEU A 128 -8.94 22.30 18.68
C LEU A 128 -9.33 22.76 17.25
N GLU A 129 -10.35 23.62 17.08
CA GLU A 129 -10.78 24.07 15.73
C GLU A 129 -9.71 24.89 15.00
N ILE A 130 -8.81 25.54 15.74
CA ILE A 130 -7.68 26.31 15.22
C ILE A 130 -6.37 25.51 15.15
N VAL A 131 -6.42 24.23 15.52
CA VAL A 131 -5.28 23.32 15.46
C VAL A 131 -5.35 22.51 14.17
N PHE A 132 -4.26 22.55 13.40
CA PHE A 132 -4.19 21.92 12.08
C PHE A 132 -3.29 20.69 12.11
N LEU A 133 -3.67 19.68 11.32
CA LEU A 133 -2.94 18.44 11.16
C LEU A 133 -1.63 18.67 10.39
N LYS A 134 -0.62 17.87 10.72
CA LYS A 134 0.67 17.79 10.01
C LYS A 134 1.08 16.32 9.86
N GLN A 135 2.06 16.03 9.01
CA GLN A 135 2.65 14.70 8.92
C GLN A 135 3.27 14.28 10.25
N ASN A 136 2.96 13.05 10.66
CA ASN A 136 3.49 12.43 11.87
C ASN A 136 4.91 11.86 11.68
N LEU A 137 5.34 11.70 10.43
CA LEU A 137 6.65 11.16 10.06
C LEU A 137 7.48 12.21 9.34
N ASN A 138 8.59 12.60 9.95
CA ASN A 138 9.42 13.72 9.49
C ASN A 138 10.10 13.51 8.12
N PHE A 139 10.18 12.28 7.62
CA PHE A 139 10.72 11.98 6.30
C PHE A 139 9.69 12.14 5.17
N ARG A 140 8.39 12.20 5.50
CA ARG A 140 7.34 12.49 4.51
C ARG A 140 7.32 13.99 4.20
N ALA A 141 6.99 14.32 2.96
CA ALA A 141 7.01 15.70 2.52
C ALA A 141 5.87 16.51 3.18
N PRO A 142 6.15 17.67 3.82
CA PRO A 142 5.17 18.43 4.60
C PRO A 142 4.27 19.33 3.74
N TYR A 143 3.98 18.95 2.49
CA TYR A 143 3.28 19.81 1.52
C TYR A 143 1.86 20.20 1.94
N TYR A 144 1.24 19.39 2.78
CA TYR A 144 -0.15 19.55 3.23
C TYR A 144 -0.26 19.89 4.72
N ASP A 145 0.85 20.10 5.40
CA ASP A 145 0.89 20.42 6.82
C ASP A 145 0.22 21.78 7.09
N GLY A 146 -0.46 21.89 8.23
CA GLY A 146 -1.09 23.14 8.65
C GLY A 146 -2.34 23.53 7.84
N THR A 147 -2.84 22.64 6.97
CA THR A 147 -3.94 22.96 6.04
C THR A 147 -5.30 22.45 6.51
N TYR A 148 -5.34 21.26 7.13
CA TYR A 148 -6.60 20.57 7.45
C TYR A 148 -6.84 20.49 8.96
N PRO A 149 -8.03 20.82 9.47
CA PRO A 149 -8.33 20.76 10.90
C PRO A 149 -8.56 19.32 11.37
N ILE A 150 -8.49 19.12 12.68
CA ILE A 150 -8.84 17.85 13.33
C ILE A 150 -10.33 17.53 13.12
N LEU A 151 -10.65 16.28 12.79
CA LEU A 151 -12.03 15.83 12.57
C LEU A 151 -12.57 15.02 13.75
N THR A 152 -13.86 15.20 14.05
CA THR A 152 -14.60 14.24 14.89
C THR A 152 -14.90 12.97 14.11
N ALA A 153 -14.97 11.83 14.80
CA ALA A 153 -15.37 10.56 14.17
C ALA A 153 -16.79 10.64 13.57
N ASN A 154 -17.68 11.46 14.15
CA ASN A 154 -18.99 11.76 13.57
C ASN A 154 -18.88 12.49 12.22
N LYS A 155 -17.91 13.40 12.07
CA LYS A 155 -17.66 14.12 10.81
C LYS A 155 -17.08 13.17 9.76
N VAL A 156 -16.22 12.23 10.14
CA VAL A 156 -15.74 11.16 9.24
C VAL A 156 -16.91 10.30 8.76
N GLY A 157 -17.83 9.90 9.66
CA GLY A 157 -19.06 9.21 9.27
C GLY A 157 -19.93 9.98 8.27
N LYS A 158 -19.96 11.32 8.37
CA LYS A 158 -20.66 12.20 7.40
C LYS A 158 -19.99 12.29 6.04
N LEU A 159 -18.73 11.85 5.88
CA LEU A 159 -18.11 11.65 4.56
C LEU A 159 -18.71 10.44 3.83
N ASN A 160 -19.64 9.73 4.48
CA ASN A 160 -20.34 8.56 4.00
C ASN A 160 -19.37 7.47 3.50
N PRO A 161 -18.41 7.02 4.35
CA PRO A 161 -17.61 5.85 4.03
C PRO A 161 -18.49 4.60 4.04
N ARG A 162 -18.14 3.60 3.22
CA ARG A 162 -18.87 2.32 3.23
C ARG A 162 -18.79 1.65 4.60
N GLN A 163 -17.60 1.67 5.20
CA GLN A 163 -17.34 1.07 6.50
C GLN A 163 -16.32 1.92 7.28
N MET A 164 -16.47 1.96 8.60
CA MET A 164 -15.51 2.56 9.52
C MET A 164 -15.01 1.53 10.53
N TRP A 165 -13.73 1.70 10.89
CA TRP A 165 -13.05 1.00 11.96
C TRP A 165 -12.63 2.01 13.02
N LEU A 166 -13.06 1.81 14.27
CA LEU A 166 -12.65 2.66 15.39
C LEU A 166 -11.61 1.93 16.23
N ASN A 167 -10.45 2.52 16.41
CA ASN A 167 -9.43 2.00 17.31
C ASN A 167 -9.42 2.80 18.62
N ILE A 168 -9.62 2.09 19.72
CA ILE A 168 -9.77 2.66 21.06
C ILE A 168 -8.53 2.32 21.87
N GLN A 169 -7.85 3.35 22.37
CA GLN A 169 -6.62 3.24 23.12
C GLN A 169 -6.71 4.09 24.39
N HIS A 170 -5.95 3.69 25.41
CA HIS A 170 -5.78 4.39 26.67
C HIS A 170 -7.08 4.57 27.48
N ASP A 171 -7.97 3.57 27.51
CA ASP A 171 -9.24 3.64 28.26
C ASP A 171 -9.04 3.95 29.75
N VAL A 172 -7.99 3.38 30.35
CA VAL A 172 -7.61 3.69 31.75
C VAL A 172 -7.26 5.16 31.93
N PHE A 173 -6.46 5.74 31.02
CA PHE A 173 -6.09 7.16 31.05
C PHE A 173 -7.34 8.04 30.96
N TYR A 174 -8.22 7.78 29.99
CA TYR A 174 -9.46 8.55 29.86
C TYR A 174 -10.37 8.44 31.09
N SER A 175 -10.45 7.26 31.70
CA SER A 175 -11.22 7.03 32.93
C SER A 175 -10.69 7.85 34.11
N GLN A 176 -9.37 8.01 34.25
CA GLN A 176 -8.74 8.87 35.26
C GLN A 176 -9.09 10.36 35.07
N HIS A 177 -9.46 10.75 33.85
CA HIS A 177 -9.89 12.10 33.48
C HIS A 177 -11.42 12.26 33.42
N TYR A 178 -12.18 11.34 34.03
CA TYR A 178 -13.66 11.36 34.06
C TYR A 178 -14.32 11.26 32.67
N LEU A 179 -13.59 10.71 31.69
CA LEU A 179 -14.08 10.46 30.34
C LEU A 179 -14.31 8.95 30.16
N SER A 180 -15.22 8.58 29.26
CA SER A 180 -15.57 7.16 29.04
C SER A 180 -15.56 6.81 27.55
N MET A 181 -14.53 6.09 27.12
CA MET A 181 -14.45 5.53 25.76
C MET A 181 -15.62 4.58 25.50
N ARG A 182 -16.01 3.80 26.51
CA ARG A 182 -17.18 2.91 26.43
C ARG A 182 -18.46 3.68 26.05
N ASN A 183 -18.75 4.79 26.73
CA ASN A 183 -19.94 5.59 26.43
C ASN A 183 -19.88 6.21 25.03
N PHE A 184 -18.70 6.71 24.63
CA PHE A 184 -18.47 7.23 23.29
C PHE A 184 -18.75 6.18 22.20
N VAL A 185 -18.13 5.00 22.30
CA VAL A 185 -18.29 3.89 21.35
C VAL A 185 -19.75 3.45 21.24
N ILE A 186 -20.46 3.33 22.36
CA ILE A 186 -21.88 3.00 22.39
C ILE A 186 -22.72 4.06 21.67
N SER A 187 -22.35 5.33 21.79
CA SER A 187 -23.06 6.43 21.15
C SER A 187 -22.85 6.43 19.63
N ILE A 188 -21.59 6.40 19.18
CA ILE A 188 -21.24 6.54 17.77
C ILE A 188 -21.65 5.34 16.91
N THR A 189 -21.65 4.13 17.49
CA THR A 189 -22.03 2.89 16.76
C THR A 189 -23.51 2.84 16.37
N LYS A 190 -24.34 3.79 16.83
CA LYS A 190 -25.71 3.98 16.32
C LYS A 190 -25.73 4.39 14.84
N SER A 191 -24.65 4.96 14.31
CA SER A 191 -24.55 5.50 12.94
C SER A 191 -24.46 4.45 11.82
N ARG A 192 -24.53 3.14 12.11
CA ARG A 192 -24.44 1.99 11.17
C ARG A 192 -23.16 1.86 10.32
N HIS A 193 -22.33 2.91 10.21
CA HIS A 193 -21.05 2.88 9.48
C HIS A 193 -19.95 2.09 10.21
N VAL A 194 -19.97 2.07 11.54
CA VAL A 194 -18.94 1.40 12.36
C VAL A 194 -19.11 -0.11 12.35
N LYS A 195 -18.22 -0.81 11.64
CA LYS A 195 -18.24 -2.27 11.49
C LYS A 195 -17.20 -2.97 12.36
N TYR A 196 -16.16 -2.26 12.77
CA TYR A 196 -15.09 -2.80 13.59
C TYR A 196 -14.75 -1.85 14.72
N ILE A 197 -14.49 -2.42 15.90
CA ILE A 197 -13.90 -1.73 17.04
C ILE A 197 -12.69 -2.54 17.47
N SER A 198 -11.52 -1.92 17.55
CA SER A 198 -10.33 -2.53 18.11
C SER A 198 -9.86 -1.84 19.37
N SER A 199 -9.13 -2.58 20.20
CA SER A 199 -8.39 -2.00 21.32
C SER A 199 -7.24 -2.93 21.71
N PRO A 200 -6.11 -2.38 22.18
CA PRO A 200 -5.05 -3.16 22.79
C PRO A 200 -5.32 -3.52 24.26
N GLU A 201 -6.37 -2.96 24.88
CA GLU A 201 -6.68 -3.18 26.30
C GLU A 201 -7.74 -4.28 26.48
N VAL A 202 -7.37 -5.35 27.20
CA VAL A 202 -8.22 -6.54 27.38
C VAL A 202 -9.49 -6.20 28.16
N ASP A 203 -9.37 -5.50 29.28
CA ASP A 203 -10.53 -5.16 30.11
C ASP A 203 -11.50 -4.23 29.38
N PHE A 204 -11.02 -3.31 28.55
CA PHE A 204 -11.89 -2.47 27.73
C PHE A 204 -12.77 -3.31 26.80
N LEU A 205 -12.18 -4.22 26.01
CA LEU A 205 -12.94 -5.08 25.11
C LEU A 205 -13.92 -5.98 25.85
N LYS A 206 -13.49 -6.60 26.97
CA LYS A 206 -14.38 -7.39 27.82
C LYS A 206 -15.55 -6.57 28.35
N SER A 207 -15.31 -5.31 28.72
CA SER A 207 -16.34 -4.43 29.25
C SER A 207 -17.48 -4.19 28.25
N ILE A 208 -17.18 -4.17 26.95
CA ILE A 208 -18.16 -3.92 25.88
C ILE A 208 -18.64 -5.20 25.16
N ALA A 209 -17.94 -6.32 25.31
CA ALA A 209 -18.20 -7.57 24.58
C ALA A 209 -19.66 -8.03 24.62
N THR A 210 -20.29 -8.00 25.81
CA THR A 210 -21.69 -8.43 25.98
C THR A 210 -22.67 -7.60 25.15
N LYS A 211 -22.38 -6.30 24.95
CA LYS A 211 -23.24 -5.37 24.21
C LYS A 211 -23.10 -5.51 22.69
N PHE A 212 -21.96 -6.01 22.21
CA PHE A 212 -21.67 -6.17 20.79
C PHE A 212 -21.81 -7.61 20.29
N ARG A 213 -21.99 -8.60 21.18
CA ARG A 213 -22.14 -10.02 20.82
C ARG A 213 -23.22 -10.31 19.78
N SER A 214 -24.34 -9.60 19.80
CA SER A 214 -25.46 -9.75 18.86
C SER A 214 -25.50 -8.66 17.77
N ARG A 215 -24.48 -7.81 17.70
CA ARG A 215 -24.40 -6.71 16.73
C ARG A 215 -23.53 -7.12 15.55
N ALA A 216 -23.77 -6.48 14.41
CA ALA A 216 -22.93 -6.64 13.23
C ALA A 216 -21.51 -6.06 13.39
N THR A 217 -21.26 -5.26 14.44
CA THR A 217 -19.95 -4.67 14.70
C THR A 217 -19.06 -5.70 15.39
N LYS A 218 -17.91 -6.00 14.78
CA LYS A 218 -16.93 -6.97 15.28
C LYS A 218 -15.96 -6.30 16.25
N LEU A 219 -15.56 -7.03 17.29
CA LEU A 219 -14.52 -6.61 18.24
C LEU A 219 -13.19 -7.28 17.86
N VAL A 220 -12.11 -6.51 17.82
CA VAL A 220 -10.79 -6.98 17.41
C VAL A 220 -9.76 -6.64 18.48
N PHE A 221 -9.01 -7.64 18.94
CA PHE A 221 -7.92 -7.40 19.89
C PHE A 221 -6.66 -6.97 19.15
N ARG A 222 -6.12 -5.79 19.48
CA ARG A 222 -4.92 -5.25 18.82
C ARG A 222 -3.68 -5.61 19.63
N PHE A 223 -2.73 -6.27 18.99
CA PHE A 223 -1.41 -6.51 19.55
C PHE A 223 -0.50 -5.31 19.29
N LEU A 224 0.41 -5.05 20.22
CA LEU A 224 1.52 -4.10 20.06
C LEU A 224 2.83 -4.90 19.95
N GLU A 225 3.95 -4.37 20.42
CA GLU A 225 5.23 -5.10 20.40
C GLU A 225 5.20 -6.35 21.29
N VAL A 226 5.95 -7.38 20.90
CA VAL A 226 5.91 -8.73 21.51
C VAL A 226 6.26 -8.71 23.00
N ASP A 227 7.21 -7.86 23.37
CA ASP A 227 7.73 -7.67 24.73
C ASP A 227 6.95 -6.61 25.53
N GLN A 228 6.09 -5.82 24.88
CA GLN A 228 5.29 -4.82 25.56
C GLN A 228 4.22 -5.48 26.43
N THR A 229 4.04 -4.95 27.64
CA THR A 229 3.05 -5.44 28.60
C THR A 229 1.69 -4.81 28.35
N GLU A 230 0.66 -5.65 28.27
CA GLU A 230 -0.73 -5.22 28.25
C GLU A 230 -1.13 -4.75 29.66
N PRO A 231 -1.68 -3.53 29.81
CA PRO A 231 -1.77 -2.85 31.10
C PRO A 231 -2.76 -3.46 32.09
N THR A 232 -3.71 -4.29 31.65
CA THR A 232 -4.79 -4.81 32.51
C THR A 232 -4.54 -6.23 33.00
N THR A 233 -3.81 -7.04 32.22
CA THR A 233 -3.49 -8.43 32.51
C THR A 233 -2.07 -8.61 33.07
N ASN A 234 -1.22 -7.59 32.97
CA ASN A 234 0.19 -7.63 33.33
C ASN A 234 0.98 -8.77 32.63
N GLN A 235 0.50 -9.17 31.44
CA GLN A 235 1.17 -10.12 30.55
C GLN A 235 1.69 -9.39 29.32
N THR A 236 2.76 -9.89 28.73
CA THR A 236 3.22 -9.37 27.44
C THR A 236 2.27 -9.77 26.31
N TYR A 237 2.19 -8.98 25.25
CA TYR A 237 1.42 -9.33 24.06
C TYR A 237 1.88 -10.66 23.45
N GLY A 238 3.18 -10.95 23.47
CA GLY A 238 3.72 -12.25 23.06
C GLY A 238 3.24 -13.44 23.93
N SER A 239 2.99 -13.22 25.23
CA SER A 239 2.39 -14.23 26.11
C SER A 239 0.91 -14.42 25.80
N LEU A 240 0.16 -13.34 25.62
CA LEU A 240 -1.27 -13.38 25.28
C LEU A 240 -1.53 -14.09 23.94
N LEU A 241 -0.62 -13.93 22.97
CA LEU A 241 -0.71 -14.58 21.66
C LEU A 241 -0.79 -16.11 21.76
N LYS A 242 -0.16 -16.71 22.78
CA LYS A 242 -0.15 -18.16 22.99
C LYS A 242 -1.50 -18.70 23.48
N ASN A 243 -2.45 -17.84 23.83
CA ASN A 243 -3.77 -18.22 24.34
C ASN A 243 -4.90 -17.60 23.50
N LEU A 244 -4.98 -18.00 22.24
CA LEU A 244 -6.01 -17.54 21.30
C LEU A 244 -7.43 -17.91 21.77
N THR A 245 -7.60 -19.05 22.45
CA THR A 245 -8.88 -19.45 23.06
C THR A 245 -9.38 -18.43 24.08
N TYR A 246 -8.48 -17.83 24.87
CA TYR A 246 -8.85 -16.77 25.80
C TYR A 246 -9.27 -15.49 25.07
N ILE A 247 -8.56 -15.10 24.01
CA ILE A 247 -8.88 -13.93 23.19
C ILE A 247 -10.26 -14.10 22.52
N LYS A 248 -10.56 -15.29 22.03
CA LYS A 248 -11.86 -15.63 21.41
C LYS A 248 -13.06 -15.43 22.34
N THR A 249 -12.86 -15.38 23.66
CA THR A 249 -13.95 -15.12 24.62
C THR A 249 -14.51 -13.69 24.54
N PHE A 250 -13.71 -12.73 24.05
CA PHE A 250 -14.09 -11.32 24.00
C PHE A 250 -13.88 -10.64 22.63
N ALA A 251 -13.14 -11.25 21.71
CA ALA A 251 -12.89 -10.73 20.37
C ALA A 251 -13.32 -11.72 19.27
N SER A 252 -13.64 -11.18 18.10
CA SER A 252 -13.95 -11.93 16.87
C SER A 252 -12.75 -12.01 15.92
N GLY A 253 -11.71 -11.24 16.18
CA GLY A 253 -10.44 -11.28 15.45
C GLY A 253 -9.31 -10.60 16.21
N VAL A 254 -8.13 -10.63 15.61
CA VAL A 254 -6.90 -10.03 16.11
C VAL A 254 -6.30 -9.11 15.06
N LEU A 255 -5.70 -8.00 15.48
CA LEU A 255 -4.88 -7.11 14.64
C LEU A 255 -3.45 -7.18 15.14
N VAL A 256 -2.51 -7.61 14.30
CA VAL A 256 -1.11 -7.83 14.70
C VAL A 256 -0.14 -7.06 13.80
N PRO A 257 0.99 -6.56 14.33
CA PRO A 257 2.09 -6.09 13.50
C PRO A 257 2.54 -7.17 12.52
N LYS A 258 2.92 -6.77 11.30
CA LYS A 258 3.33 -7.71 10.25
C LYS A 258 4.48 -8.65 10.66
N SER A 259 5.34 -8.20 11.58
CA SER A 259 6.46 -8.97 12.17
C SER A 259 6.02 -10.20 12.97
N TYR A 260 4.77 -10.26 13.44
CA TYR A 260 4.24 -11.44 14.14
C TYR A 260 4.02 -12.63 13.21
N ILE A 261 3.84 -12.38 11.90
CA ILE A 261 3.59 -13.41 10.89
C ILE A 261 4.88 -13.72 10.14
N TRP A 262 5.55 -12.68 9.66
CA TRP A 262 6.83 -12.78 8.96
C TRP A 262 7.88 -12.00 9.75
N PRO A 263 8.61 -12.65 10.67
CA PRO A 263 9.69 -12.00 11.39
C PRO A 263 10.80 -11.56 10.41
N VAL A 264 11.50 -10.48 10.75
CA VAL A 264 12.56 -9.91 9.90
C VAL A 264 13.85 -9.79 10.71
N GLU A 265 14.96 -10.27 10.15
CA GLU A 265 16.31 -10.13 10.71
C GLU A 265 17.23 -9.62 9.60
N ASP A 266 17.97 -8.54 9.86
CA ASP A 266 18.85 -7.88 8.88
C ASP A 266 18.19 -7.60 7.52
N LEU A 267 16.91 -7.19 7.54
CA LEU A 267 16.05 -6.97 6.35
C LEU A 267 15.81 -8.22 5.50
N TYR A 268 15.97 -9.41 6.06
CA TYR A 268 15.54 -10.67 5.44
C TYR A 268 14.39 -11.30 6.22
N LEU A 269 13.41 -11.84 5.49
CA LEU A 269 12.31 -12.59 6.07
C LEU A 269 12.84 -13.88 6.70
N GLN A 270 12.40 -14.13 7.92
CA GLN A 270 12.50 -15.41 8.59
C GLN A 270 11.29 -16.29 8.20
N PRO A 271 11.33 -17.61 8.51
CA PRO A 271 10.18 -18.49 8.29
C PRO A 271 8.90 -17.93 8.93
N SER A 272 7.77 -18.03 8.22
CA SER A 272 6.47 -17.60 8.73
C SER A 272 6.08 -18.34 10.00
N THR A 273 5.40 -17.66 10.91
CA THR A 273 4.79 -18.28 12.08
C THR A 273 3.48 -19.02 11.73
N SER A 274 2.98 -19.85 12.64
CA SER A 274 1.68 -20.53 12.50
C SER A 274 0.48 -19.65 12.88
N LEU A 275 0.71 -18.39 13.24
CA LEU A 275 -0.29 -17.52 13.87
C LEU A 275 -1.61 -17.45 13.10
N VAL A 276 -1.56 -17.27 11.78
CA VAL A 276 -2.77 -17.12 10.95
C VAL A 276 -3.62 -18.39 11.01
N LEU A 277 -2.98 -19.55 10.82
CA LEU A 277 -3.64 -20.85 10.85
C LEU A 277 -4.21 -21.16 12.24
N ASP A 278 -3.44 -20.89 13.30
CA ASP A 278 -3.89 -21.14 14.68
C ASP A 278 -5.07 -20.24 15.06
N ALA A 279 -5.06 -18.96 14.65
CA ALA A 279 -6.17 -18.05 14.86
C ALA A 279 -7.42 -18.44 14.07
N HIS A 280 -7.26 -18.80 12.80
CA HIS A 280 -8.37 -19.28 11.97
C HIS A 280 -9.00 -20.55 12.52
N LYS A 281 -8.20 -21.48 13.05
CA LYS A 281 -8.69 -22.69 13.71
C LYS A 281 -9.56 -22.39 14.93
N GLU A 282 -9.23 -21.33 15.68
CA GLU A 282 -10.04 -20.82 16.80
C GLU A 282 -11.20 -19.90 16.34
N GLY A 283 -11.36 -19.72 15.03
CA GLY A 283 -12.39 -18.88 14.43
C GLY A 283 -12.17 -17.38 14.64
N LEU A 284 -10.93 -16.93 14.79
CA LEU A 284 -10.53 -15.53 14.87
C LEU A 284 -10.08 -15.03 13.49
N GLU A 285 -10.65 -13.93 13.01
CA GLU A 285 -10.09 -13.21 11.85
C GLU A 285 -8.72 -12.61 12.22
N VAL A 286 -7.80 -12.57 11.27
CA VAL A 286 -6.46 -12.02 11.44
C VAL A 286 -6.28 -10.83 10.52
N PHE A 287 -6.06 -9.66 11.11
CA PHE A 287 -5.73 -8.43 10.42
C PHE A 287 -4.27 -8.08 10.70
N THR A 288 -3.60 -7.43 9.75
CA THR A 288 -2.19 -7.09 9.89
C THR A 288 -1.92 -5.61 9.73
N SER A 289 -1.07 -5.05 10.59
CA SER A 289 -0.68 -3.64 10.59
C SER A 289 0.74 -3.40 10.08
N ASP A 290 1.09 -2.12 10.01
CA ASP A 290 2.44 -1.59 9.77
C ASP A 290 2.93 -1.77 8.34
N PHE A 291 1.99 -1.64 7.40
CA PHE A 291 2.27 -1.50 5.99
C PHE A 291 2.33 -0.04 5.59
N MET A 292 3.46 0.34 4.98
CA MET A 292 3.77 1.69 4.50
C MET A 292 4.60 1.52 3.23
N ASN A 293 4.31 2.27 2.17
CA ASN A 293 5.05 2.13 0.91
C ASN A 293 6.44 2.79 0.93
N ASP A 294 6.72 3.61 1.94
CA ASP A 294 7.80 4.58 1.98
C ASP A 294 8.82 4.33 3.10
N VAL A 295 8.94 3.06 3.52
CA VAL A 295 9.91 2.58 4.52
C VAL A 295 10.74 1.43 3.95
N PRO A 296 11.92 1.13 4.52
CA PRO A 296 12.67 -0.06 4.14
C PRO A 296 11.85 -1.35 4.33
N PHE A 297 11.78 -2.16 3.28
CA PHE A 297 11.15 -3.48 3.29
C PHE A 297 12.18 -4.58 3.44
N ALA A 298 11.72 -5.79 3.75
CA ALA A 298 12.57 -6.96 3.59
C ALA A 298 12.99 -7.12 2.13
N TYR A 299 14.27 -7.44 1.89
CA TYR A 299 14.84 -7.60 0.55
C TYR A 299 14.17 -8.72 -0.24
N ASN A 300 13.51 -9.67 0.42
CA ASN A 300 12.70 -10.72 -0.21
C ASN A 300 11.58 -10.18 -1.11
N TYR A 301 11.15 -8.94 -0.90
CA TYR A 301 10.13 -8.29 -1.73
C TYR A 301 10.72 -7.42 -2.83
N SER A 302 12.05 -7.32 -2.96
CA SER A 302 12.73 -6.47 -3.94
C SER A 302 12.24 -5.02 -3.96
N TYR A 303 11.90 -4.48 -2.78
CA TYR A 303 11.31 -3.16 -2.59
C TYR A 303 9.97 -2.94 -3.32
N ASP A 304 9.29 -4.00 -3.76
CA ASP A 304 7.95 -3.94 -4.30
C ASP A 304 6.91 -4.12 -3.17
N PRO A 305 6.17 -3.06 -2.82
CA PRO A 305 5.16 -3.17 -1.77
C PRO A 305 3.99 -4.08 -2.20
N VAL A 306 3.70 -4.24 -3.50
CA VAL A 306 2.65 -5.18 -3.96
C VAL A 306 3.04 -6.60 -3.59
N SER A 307 4.28 -6.99 -3.86
CA SER A 307 4.85 -8.28 -3.43
C SER A 307 4.79 -8.49 -1.92
N GLU A 308 5.05 -7.44 -1.12
CA GLU A 308 4.84 -7.51 0.33
C GLU A 308 3.39 -7.88 0.65
N TYR A 309 2.39 -7.14 0.16
CA TYR A 309 0.98 -7.45 0.45
C TYR A 309 0.58 -8.85 0.01
N LEU A 310 0.97 -9.27 -1.20
CA LEU A 310 0.67 -10.61 -1.73
C LEU A 310 1.20 -11.72 -0.83
N SER A 311 2.37 -11.54 -0.20
CA SER A 311 2.93 -12.54 0.72
C SER A 311 2.04 -12.82 1.94
N PHE A 312 1.15 -11.91 2.32
CA PHE A 312 0.22 -12.09 3.44
C PHE A 312 -1.14 -12.68 3.01
N VAL A 313 -1.49 -12.61 1.73
CA VAL A 313 -2.86 -12.95 1.27
C VAL A 313 -2.95 -13.98 0.16
N ASP A 314 -1.89 -14.15 -0.63
CA ASP A 314 -1.86 -15.00 -1.81
C ASP A 314 -0.58 -15.83 -1.79
N ASN A 315 -0.44 -16.60 -0.71
CA ASN A 315 0.60 -17.61 -0.57
C ASN A 315 -0.04 -19.01 -0.47
N ALA A 316 0.78 -20.06 -0.51
CA ALA A 316 0.28 -21.44 -0.53
C ALA A 316 -0.37 -21.90 0.79
N ASN A 317 -0.09 -21.23 1.91
CA ASN A 317 -0.33 -21.73 3.25
C ASN A 317 -1.46 -21.03 4.01
N PHE A 318 -1.64 -19.73 3.82
CA PHE A 318 -2.68 -18.94 4.49
C PHE A 318 -3.00 -17.64 3.75
N SER A 319 -4.09 -16.98 4.16
CA SER A 319 -4.37 -15.58 3.84
C SER A 319 -4.85 -14.85 5.08
N VAL A 320 -4.29 -13.69 5.39
CA VAL A 320 -4.86 -12.81 6.41
C VAL A 320 -6.20 -12.24 5.92
N ASP A 321 -7.10 -11.91 6.84
CA ASP A 321 -8.45 -11.42 6.57
C ASP A 321 -8.47 -9.92 6.20
N GLY A 322 -7.38 -9.20 6.41
CA GLY A 322 -7.21 -7.85 5.90
C GLY A 322 -5.94 -7.15 6.36
N VAL A 323 -5.63 -6.02 5.73
CA VAL A 323 -4.40 -5.26 5.96
C VAL A 323 -4.71 -3.80 6.27
N LEU A 324 -4.06 -3.26 7.31
CA LEU A 324 -4.08 -1.85 7.69
C LEU A 324 -2.87 -1.13 7.10
N SER A 325 -3.13 -0.22 6.17
CA SER A 325 -2.10 0.44 5.35
C SER A 325 -2.26 1.95 5.32
N ASP A 326 -1.13 2.66 5.27
CA ASP A 326 -1.04 4.10 5.01
C ASP A 326 -1.28 4.46 3.52
N ASN A 327 -1.14 3.47 2.63
CA ASN A 327 -1.24 3.57 1.18
C ASN A 327 -2.27 2.57 0.65
N PRO A 328 -3.58 2.76 0.90
CA PRO A 328 -4.61 1.75 0.62
C PRO A 328 -4.78 1.41 -0.86
N VAL A 329 -4.24 2.21 -1.79
CA VAL A 329 -4.18 1.88 -3.23
C VAL A 329 -3.32 0.64 -3.52
N THR A 330 -2.25 0.40 -2.75
CA THR A 330 -1.35 -0.73 -2.98
C THR A 330 -1.98 -2.08 -2.67
N PRO A 331 -2.56 -2.32 -1.47
CA PRO A 331 -3.28 -3.56 -1.22
C PRO A 331 -4.54 -3.66 -2.09
N SER A 332 -5.15 -2.54 -2.49
CA SER A 332 -6.25 -2.56 -3.47
C SER A 332 -5.81 -3.16 -4.80
N ALA A 333 -4.67 -2.72 -5.35
CA ALA A 333 -4.10 -3.27 -6.56
C ALA A 333 -3.64 -4.72 -6.36
N ALA A 334 -2.97 -5.04 -5.24
CA ALA A 334 -2.52 -6.38 -4.92
C ALA A 334 -3.69 -7.38 -4.94
N PHE A 335 -4.80 -7.04 -4.28
CA PHE A 335 -5.91 -7.97 -4.10
C PHE A 335 -6.79 -8.11 -5.35
N ASP A 336 -7.02 -7.03 -6.10
CA ASP A 336 -7.93 -7.06 -7.26
C ASP A 336 -7.21 -7.40 -8.58
N CYS A 337 -5.97 -6.94 -8.74
CA CYS A 337 -5.24 -7.04 -10.01
C CYS A 337 -4.20 -8.16 -10.00
N TYR A 338 -3.44 -8.32 -8.92
CA TYR A 338 -2.23 -9.15 -8.91
C TYR A 338 -2.39 -10.52 -8.22
N SER A 339 -3.46 -10.72 -7.46
CA SER A 339 -3.73 -12.00 -6.81
C SER A 339 -4.12 -13.11 -7.80
N HIS A 340 -3.77 -14.35 -7.46
CA HIS A 340 -4.09 -15.58 -8.16
C HIS A 340 -3.72 -15.59 -9.66
N MET A 341 -2.74 -14.77 -10.06
CA MET A 341 -2.27 -14.72 -11.47
C MET A 341 -1.59 -16.03 -11.90
N GLY A 342 -0.84 -16.69 -11.00
CA GLY A 342 -0.16 -17.96 -11.27
C GLY A 342 -1.11 -19.14 -11.53
N ALA A 343 -2.28 -19.17 -10.87
CA ALA A 343 -3.31 -20.17 -11.11
C ALA A 343 -4.03 -19.95 -12.46
N ASN A 344 -4.26 -18.69 -12.83
CA ASN A 344 -5.03 -18.32 -14.01
C ASN A 344 -4.23 -18.38 -15.32
N LEU A 345 -2.90 -18.23 -15.33
CA LEU A 345 -2.14 -18.34 -16.58
C LEU A 345 -2.24 -19.74 -17.23
N SER A 346 -2.36 -20.80 -16.44
CA SER A 346 -2.48 -22.17 -16.96
C SER A 346 -3.88 -22.51 -17.50
N GLN A 347 -4.94 -22.05 -16.84
CA GLN A 347 -6.33 -22.35 -17.24
C GLN A 347 -6.92 -21.33 -18.22
N GLN A 348 -6.54 -20.05 -18.13
CA GLN A 348 -7.04 -19.00 -19.01
C GLN A 348 -6.38 -19.07 -20.39
N ALA A 349 -5.10 -19.47 -20.49
CA ALA A 349 -4.46 -19.76 -21.78
C ALA A 349 -5.13 -20.95 -22.51
N LEU A 350 -5.51 -22.00 -21.79
CA LEU A 350 -6.15 -23.19 -22.38
C LEU A 350 -7.65 -23.00 -22.72
N THR A 351 -8.38 -22.22 -21.93
CA THR A 351 -9.84 -22.02 -22.14
C THR A 351 -10.14 -20.93 -23.16
N THR A 352 -9.30 -19.88 -23.21
CA THR A 352 -9.41 -18.82 -24.24
C THR A 352 -9.13 -19.40 -25.63
N TYR A 353 -8.14 -20.29 -25.78
CA TYR A 353 -7.87 -20.93 -27.08
C TYR A 353 -9.04 -21.76 -27.61
N LYS A 354 -9.82 -22.42 -26.74
CA LYS A 354 -10.98 -23.25 -27.15
C LYS A 354 -12.27 -22.47 -27.37
N THR A 355 -12.44 -21.32 -26.72
CA THR A 355 -13.69 -20.54 -26.77
C THR A 355 -13.65 -19.44 -27.83
N THR A 356 -12.47 -18.82 -28.05
CA THR A 356 -12.28 -17.79 -29.08
C THR A 356 -12.45 -18.32 -30.51
N LEU A 357 -12.21 -19.61 -30.75
CA LEU A 357 -12.51 -20.28 -32.03
C LEU A 357 -14.01 -20.43 -32.32
N LYS A 358 -14.90 -20.26 -31.32
CA LYS A 358 -16.34 -20.50 -31.47
C LYS A 358 -17.19 -19.23 -31.44
N LEU A 359 -16.66 -18.11 -30.92
CA LEU A 359 -17.39 -16.84 -30.74
C LEU A 359 -16.89 -15.68 -31.63
N THR A 360 -15.80 -15.85 -32.37
CA THR A 360 -15.22 -14.84 -33.27
C THR A 360 -16.06 -14.53 -34.52
N SER A 361 -17.26 -15.09 -34.66
CA SER A 361 -18.11 -14.87 -35.84
C SER A 361 -19.21 -13.82 -35.68
N ILE A 362 -19.49 -13.27 -34.48
CA ILE A 362 -20.71 -12.46 -34.31
C ILE A 362 -20.49 -11.06 -33.72
N LEU A 363 -19.59 -10.83 -32.75
CA LEU A 363 -19.38 -9.47 -32.22
C LEU A 363 -17.96 -9.33 -31.64
N SER A 364 -17.06 -8.67 -32.35
CA SER A 364 -15.71 -8.36 -31.85
C SER A 364 -15.55 -6.85 -31.72
N PHE A 365 -15.80 -6.32 -30.51
CA PHE A 365 -14.93 -5.28 -30.00
C PHE A 365 -13.67 -6.01 -29.51
N GLU A 366 -12.68 -6.14 -30.39
CA GLU A 366 -11.33 -6.50 -29.97
C GLU A 366 -10.81 -5.31 -29.17
N THR A 367 -10.82 -5.42 -27.84
CA THR A 367 -9.83 -4.70 -27.06
C THR A 367 -8.49 -5.33 -27.42
N GLU A 368 -7.86 -4.79 -28.46
CA GLU A 368 -6.48 -5.09 -28.79
C GLU A 368 -5.69 -4.76 -27.52
N LYS A 369 -5.34 -5.78 -26.71
CA LYS A 369 -4.44 -5.60 -25.59
C LYS A 369 -3.18 -5.02 -26.19
N ALA A 370 -2.94 -3.73 -25.98
CA ALA A 370 -1.73 -3.08 -26.43
C ALA A 370 -0.56 -3.96 -25.98
N LYS A 371 0.16 -4.53 -26.95
CA LYS A 371 1.33 -5.36 -26.66
C LYS A 371 2.44 -4.40 -26.24
N VAL A 372 2.44 -4.05 -24.95
CA VAL A 372 3.49 -3.24 -24.35
C VAL A 372 4.77 -4.06 -24.41
N LEU A 373 5.78 -3.53 -25.10
CA LEU A 373 7.11 -4.13 -25.15
C LEU A 373 7.81 -3.90 -23.81
N ILE A 374 8.14 -4.99 -23.11
CA ILE A 374 8.85 -4.95 -21.82
C ILE A 374 10.35 -5.14 -22.07
N ILE A 375 11.15 -4.11 -21.77
CA ILE A 375 12.61 -4.15 -21.88
C ILE A 375 13.19 -4.12 -20.47
N SER A 376 13.88 -5.20 -20.05
CA SER A 376 14.53 -5.25 -18.73
C SER A 376 15.90 -4.58 -18.78
N SER A 377 16.18 -3.66 -17.86
CA SER A 377 17.47 -2.98 -17.73
C SER A 377 18.50 -3.85 -17.01
N GLU A 378 19.56 -4.29 -17.69
CA GLU A 378 20.60 -5.18 -17.13
C GLU A 378 20.06 -6.50 -16.55
N GLY A 379 18.93 -6.99 -17.06
CA GLY A 379 18.15 -8.09 -16.47
C GLY A 379 17.19 -7.60 -15.36
N ALA A 380 16.89 -8.46 -14.39
CA ALA A 380 16.13 -8.10 -13.20
C ALA A 380 17.04 -7.42 -12.16
N SER A 381 17.61 -6.28 -12.55
CA SER A 381 18.62 -5.54 -11.76
C SER A 381 18.10 -4.95 -10.44
N GLY A 382 16.77 -4.92 -10.25
CA GLY A 382 16.15 -4.62 -8.96
C GLY A 382 16.23 -5.79 -7.96
N ASP A 383 16.31 -7.02 -8.45
CA ASP A 383 16.32 -8.25 -7.63
C ASP A 383 17.74 -8.78 -7.40
N PHE A 384 18.56 -8.74 -8.45
CA PHE A 384 19.92 -9.28 -8.48
C PHE A 384 20.88 -8.23 -9.03
N PRO A 385 22.18 -8.27 -8.68
CA PRO A 385 23.15 -7.40 -9.32
C PRO A 385 23.03 -7.48 -10.85
N GLY A 386 22.94 -6.32 -11.49
CA GLY A 386 22.76 -6.22 -12.93
C GLY A 386 23.87 -6.95 -13.71
N CYS A 387 23.54 -7.36 -14.93
CA CYS A 387 24.42 -8.09 -15.83
C CYS A 387 24.90 -9.47 -15.32
N THR A 388 24.18 -10.08 -14.38
CA THR A 388 24.44 -11.45 -13.90
C THR A 388 23.52 -12.47 -14.57
N ASP A 389 23.91 -13.74 -14.54
CA ASP A 389 23.06 -14.82 -15.06
C ASP A 389 21.75 -14.95 -14.27
N LEU A 390 21.77 -14.70 -12.95
CA LEU A 390 20.57 -14.64 -12.11
C LEU A 390 19.63 -13.50 -12.55
N ALA A 391 20.15 -12.28 -12.73
CA ALA A 391 19.36 -11.15 -13.20
C ALA A 391 18.71 -11.43 -14.56
N TYR A 392 19.48 -11.99 -15.50
CA TYR A 392 18.95 -12.29 -16.83
C TYR A 392 17.93 -13.44 -16.82
N LYS A 393 18.19 -14.54 -16.10
CA LYS A 393 17.25 -15.66 -15.96
C LYS A 393 15.93 -15.19 -15.34
N LYS A 394 16.00 -14.33 -14.32
CA LYS A 394 14.84 -13.76 -13.66
C LYS A 394 14.03 -12.86 -14.60
N ALA A 395 14.67 -11.94 -15.34
CA ALA A 395 13.99 -11.12 -16.34
C ALA A 395 13.26 -11.94 -17.41
N VAL A 396 13.87 -13.02 -17.90
CA VAL A 396 13.20 -13.97 -18.81
C VAL A 396 11.97 -14.59 -18.14
N SER A 397 12.14 -15.09 -16.91
CA SER A 397 11.06 -15.74 -16.15
C SER A 397 9.89 -14.79 -15.86
N ASP A 398 10.17 -13.50 -15.66
CA ASP A 398 9.16 -12.48 -15.39
C ASP A 398 8.45 -11.99 -16.66
N GLY A 399 8.89 -12.46 -17.83
CA GLY A 399 8.24 -12.19 -19.11
C GLY A 399 8.73 -10.94 -19.82
N ALA A 400 9.98 -10.50 -19.58
CA ALA A 400 10.59 -9.45 -20.39
C ALA A 400 10.69 -9.89 -21.86
N ASP A 401 10.24 -9.02 -22.78
CA ASP A 401 10.35 -9.26 -24.23
C ASP A 401 11.80 -9.06 -24.71
N ILE A 402 12.51 -8.10 -24.12
CA ILE A 402 13.90 -7.76 -24.44
C ILE A 402 14.70 -7.66 -23.15
N ILE A 403 15.92 -8.18 -23.20
CA ILE A 403 16.89 -8.05 -22.11
C ILE A 403 17.99 -7.10 -22.58
N ASP A 404 18.14 -5.99 -21.88
CA ASP A 404 19.27 -5.09 -22.07
C ASP A 404 20.55 -5.70 -21.49
N CYS A 405 21.60 -5.71 -22.31
CA CYS A 405 22.97 -6.06 -21.93
C CYS A 405 23.87 -4.90 -22.39
N PRO A 406 24.23 -3.98 -21.47
CA PRO A 406 25.20 -2.95 -21.79
C PRO A 406 26.56 -3.58 -22.09
N VAL A 407 26.98 -3.53 -23.36
CA VAL A 407 28.22 -4.19 -23.81
C VAL A 407 29.43 -3.30 -23.54
N GLN A 408 30.43 -3.86 -22.88
CA GLN A 408 31.76 -3.28 -22.72
C GLN A 408 32.81 -4.16 -23.43
N MET A 409 33.93 -3.56 -23.82
CA MET A 409 35.05 -4.28 -24.45
C MET A 409 36.19 -4.48 -23.47
N THR A 410 36.78 -5.68 -23.49
CA THR A 410 38.03 -6.00 -22.80
C THR A 410 39.26 -5.66 -23.66
N SER A 411 40.45 -5.64 -23.06
CA SER A 411 41.70 -5.35 -23.77
C SER A 411 42.05 -6.39 -24.84
N ASP A 412 41.59 -7.63 -24.67
CA ASP A 412 41.72 -8.75 -25.62
C ASP A 412 40.56 -8.84 -26.62
N GLY A 413 39.70 -7.81 -26.69
CA GLY A 413 38.65 -7.70 -27.71
C GLY A 413 37.42 -8.57 -27.48
N VAL A 414 37.19 -9.03 -26.25
CA VAL A 414 36.00 -9.82 -25.88
C VAL A 414 34.88 -8.86 -25.42
N PRO A 415 33.69 -8.90 -26.03
CA PRO A 415 32.54 -8.15 -25.52
C PRO A 415 31.95 -8.82 -24.28
N ILE A 416 31.63 -8.02 -23.25
CA ILE A 416 31.03 -8.48 -22.00
C ILE A 416 29.83 -7.61 -21.62
N CYS A 417 28.81 -8.18 -20.97
CA CYS A 417 27.74 -7.37 -20.38
C CYS A 417 28.21 -6.77 -19.05
N LEU A 418 28.26 -5.45 -18.95
CA LEU A 418 28.55 -4.74 -17.70
C LEU A 418 27.97 -3.32 -17.76
N GLY A 419 27.17 -2.96 -16.75
CA GLY A 419 26.50 -1.65 -16.66
C GLY A 419 27.40 -0.44 -16.42
N SER A 420 28.73 -0.60 -16.44
CA SER A 420 29.71 0.49 -16.42
C SER A 420 31.00 0.06 -17.12
N ILE A 421 31.64 1.00 -17.82
CA ILE A 421 32.99 0.83 -18.37
C ILE A 421 34.07 0.90 -17.28
N ASN A 422 33.76 1.53 -16.14
CA ASN A 422 34.62 1.62 -14.97
C ASN A 422 34.31 0.46 -14.01
N LEU A 423 35.25 -0.47 -13.90
CA LEU A 423 35.16 -1.67 -13.08
C LEU A 423 35.01 -1.34 -11.58
N LEU A 424 35.40 -0.15 -11.12
CA LEU A 424 35.20 0.27 -9.73
C LEU A 424 33.71 0.35 -9.34
N ASP A 425 32.83 0.63 -10.31
CA ASP A 425 31.41 0.87 -10.02
C ASP A 425 30.64 -0.44 -9.80
N ARG A 426 31.11 -1.54 -10.42
CA ARG A 426 30.36 -2.80 -10.53
C ARG A 426 31.14 -4.04 -10.07
N THR A 427 32.40 -3.90 -9.68
CA THR A 427 33.26 -5.02 -9.26
C THR A 427 34.13 -4.63 -8.05
N MET A 428 34.75 -5.63 -7.42
CA MET A 428 35.74 -5.46 -6.35
C MET A 428 37.17 -5.26 -6.90
N VAL A 429 37.33 -4.68 -8.08
CA VAL A 429 38.65 -4.50 -8.71
C VAL A 429 39.63 -3.70 -7.83
N ALA A 430 39.12 -2.77 -7.02
CA ALA A 430 39.91 -2.01 -6.04
C ALA A 430 40.59 -2.91 -4.98
N ASN A 431 40.02 -4.09 -4.71
CA ASN A 431 40.54 -5.07 -3.75
C ASN A 431 41.30 -6.22 -4.42
N SER A 432 41.69 -6.04 -5.68
CA SER A 432 42.43 -7.04 -6.47
C SER A 432 43.86 -6.60 -6.75
N GLU A 433 44.65 -7.49 -7.35
CA GLU A 433 46.00 -7.19 -7.84
C GLU A 433 46.01 -6.11 -8.94
N PHE A 434 44.86 -5.79 -9.53
CA PHE A 434 44.71 -4.80 -10.60
C PHE A 434 44.41 -3.39 -10.10
N SER A 435 44.39 -3.17 -8.78
CA SER A 435 44.14 -1.87 -8.15
C SER A 435 45.12 -0.77 -8.59
N ASN A 436 46.33 -1.16 -9.02
CA ASN A 436 47.36 -0.27 -9.56
C ASN A 436 47.10 0.20 -11.00
N LEU A 437 46.11 -0.35 -11.71
CA LEU A 437 45.75 0.04 -13.09
C LEU A 437 44.84 1.28 -13.15
N SER A 438 44.76 2.03 -12.05
CA SER A 438 44.00 3.27 -11.93
C SER A 438 44.50 4.32 -12.93
N SER A 439 43.60 4.86 -13.74
CA SER A 439 43.90 5.83 -14.80
C SER A 439 42.79 6.88 -14.92
N SER A 440 43.13 8.05 -15.47
CA SER A 440 42.18 9.16 -15.64
C SER A 440 41.87 9.37 -17.12
N PHE A 441 40.59 9.36 -17.47
CA PHE A 441 40.09 9.66 -18.82
C PHE A 441 38.93 10.67 -18.69
N PRO A 442 39.22 11.98 -18.78
CA PRO A 442 38.23 13.03 -18.60
C PRO A 442 37.03 12.95 -19.54
N GLU A 443 37.19 12.31 -20.70
CA GLU A 443 36.12 12.05 -21.68
C GLU A 443 35.08 11.03 -21.17
N LEU A 444 35.47 10.15 -20.24
CA LEU A 444 34.60 9.11 -19.69
C LEU A 444 34.00 9.54 -18.35
N GLN A 445 34.82 10.07 -17.44
CA GLN A 445 34.37 10.51 -16.12
C GLN A 445 35.40 11.42 -15.43
N SER A 446 34.95 12.12 -14.38
CA SER A 446 35.86 12.87 -13.50
C SER A 446 36.53 11.93 -12.50
N GLY A 447 37.84 12.11 -12.32
CA GLY A 447 38.65 11.30 -11.40
C GLY A 447 39.34 10.10 -12.06
N ASN A 448 39.84 9.19 -11.22
CA ASN A 448 40.49 7.97 -11.69
C ASN A 448 39.53 6.79 -11.68
N GLY A 449 39.68 5.90 -12.66
CA GLY A 449 38.93 4.66 -12.80
C GLY A 449 39.84 3.48 -13.16
N ILE A 450 39.30 2.27 -13.09
CA ILE A 450 39.92 1.07 -13.66
C ILE A 450 38.96 0.56 -14.73
N TYR A 451 39.37 0.56 -15.99
CA TYR A 451 38.44 0.40 -17.10
C TYR A 451 38.48 -1.01 -17.71
N THR A 452 37.36 -1.46 -18.26
CA THR A 452 37.25 -2.80 -18.88
C THR A 452 38.28 -3.00 -19.99
N PHE A 453 38.57 -1.97 -20.78
CA PHE A 453 39.54 -2.04 -21.89
C PHE A 453 41.00 -2.09 -21.43
N SER A 454 41.27 -1.98 -20.13
CA SER A 454 42.62 -2.12 -19.56
C SER A 454 42.93 -3.56 -19.13
N LEU A 455 41.94 -4.46 -19.10
CA LEU A 455 42.08 -5.84 -18.63
C LEU A 455 41.54 -6.84 -19.65
N THR A 456 42.15 -8.03 -19.70
CA THR A 456 41.66 -9.15 -20.50
C THR A 456 40.40 -9.74 -19.89
N TRP A 457 39.60 -10.46 -20.68
CA TRP A 457 38.43 -11.18 -20.15
C TRP A 457 38.81 -12.14 -19.03
N SER A 458 39.94 -12.85 -19.15
CA SER A 458 40.41 -13.77 -18.12
C SER A 458 40.66 -13.10 -16.77
N GLN A 459 41.17 -11.86 -16.78
CA GLN A 459 41.41 -11.07 -15.58
C GLN A 459 40.11 -10.50 -15.01
N ILE A 460 39.19 -10.01 -15.85
CA ILE A 460 37.89 -9.51 -15.37
C ILE A 460 37.05 -10.63 -14.77
N LYS A 461 37.10 -11.83 -15.35
CA LYS A 461 36.37 -13.01 -14.86
C LYS A 461 36.80 -13.45 -13.45
N SER A 462 38.01 -13.09 -13.00
CA SER A 462 38.47 -13.39 -11.63
C SER A 462 37.94 -12.40 -10.60
N LEU A 463 37.39 -11.27 -11.03
CA LEU A 463 36.83 -10.25 -10.15
C LEU A 463 35.49 -10.69 -9.58
N ARG A 464 35.26 -10.37 -8.30
CA ARG A 464 33.96 -10.54 -7.66
C ARG A 464 33.15 -9.26 -7.79
N GLN A 465 31.83 -9.38 -7.83
CA GLN A 465 30.96 -8.21 -7.64
C GLN A 465 30.91 -7.81 -6.16
N PRO A 466 30.69 -6.52 -5.84
CA PRO A 466 30.56 -6.08 -4.46
C PRO A 466 29.40 -6.80 -3.79
N THR A 467 29.64 -7.40 -2.61
CA THR A 467 28.56 -7.85 -1.73
C THR A 467 27.70 -6.64 -1.38
N GLY A 468 26.44 -6.62 -1.83
CA GLY A 468 25.55 -5.48 -1.63
C GLY A 468 25.44 -4.50 -2.82
N ALA A 469 25.83 -4.88 -4.05
CA ALA A 469 25.57 -4.03 -5.23
C ALA A 469 24.07 -3.72 -5.48
N ASN A 470 23.16 -4.43 -4.82
CA ASN A 470 21.72 -4.12 -4.77
C ASN A 470 21.32 -3.18 -3.62
N HIS A 471 22.26 -2.74 -2.78
CA HIS A 471 22.00 -1.77 -1.72
C HIS A 471 21.90 -0.37 -2.32
N TYR A 472 20.76 -0.07 -2.95
CA TYR A 472 20.38 1.28 -3.37
C TYR A 472 20.32 2.31 -2.22
N PHE A 473 20.57 1.90 -0.97
CA PHE A 473 20.45 2.75 0.21
C PHE A 473 21.76 3.34 0.76
N HIS A 474 22.95 2.92 0.34
CA HIS A 474 24.17 3.41 1.00
C HIS A 474 24.70 4.78 0.55
N GLN A 475 24.09 5.43 -0.46
CA GLN A 475 24.40 6.83 -0.82
C GLN A 475 23.19 7.59 -1.38
N SER A 476 22.15 7.84 -0.58
CA SER A 476 21.22 8.95 -0.92
C SER A 476 20.51 9.62 0.25
N THR A 477 21.05 9.54 1.46
CA THR A 477 20.68 10.49 2.53
C THR A 477 21.35 11.83 2.26
N SER A 478 20.79 12.65 1.35
CA SER A 478 20.78 14.13 1.44
C SER A 478 20.13 14.84 0.23
N SER A 479 19.97 14.24 -0.96
CA SER A 479 19.57 15.08 -2.13
C SER A 479 18.79 14.46 -3.29
N ARG A 480 18.34 13.19 -3.24
CA ARG A 480 17.59 12.58 -4.36
C ARG A 480 16.18 12.06 -4.07
N LEU A 481 15.76 11.95 -2.80
CA LEU A 481 14.37 11.63 -2.48
C LEU A 481 13.37 12.75 -2.85
N SER A 482 13.85 13.98 -3.07
CA SER A 482 13.04 15.07 -3.63
C SER A 482 12.76 14.93 -5.14
N LYS A 483 13.40 13.99 -5.85
CA LYS A 483 13.21 13.77 -7.29
C LYS A 483 12.45 12.50 -7.66
N LEU A 484 12.27 11.55 -6.74
CA LEU A 484 11.41 10.37 -6.97
C LEU A 484 9.94 10.62 -6.61
N SER A 485 9.65 11.72 -5.91
CA SER A 485 8.31 12.36 -5.85
C SER A 485 7.95 13.09 -7.16
N SER A 486 8.89 13.24 -8.10
CA SER A 486 8.69 13.94 -9.37
C SER A 486 9.05 13.12 -10.62
N SER A 487 8.90 11.80 -10.55
CA SER A 487 8.73 10.99 -11.76
C SER A 487 7.38 11.31 -12.41
N ARG A 488 7.26 12.53 -12.94
CA ARG A 488 6.51 12.74 -14.17
C ARG A 488 7.05 11.70 -15.14
N VAL A 489 6.19 10.81 -15.59
CA VAL A 489 6.22 10.44 -16.99
C VAL A 489 6.14 11.77 -17.74
N GLN A 490 7.30 12.31 -18.11
CA GLN A 490 7.40 13.50 -18.92
C GLN A 490 7.06 13.05 -20.34
N LEU A 491 5.77 12.92 -20.63
CA LEU A 491 5.28 13.00 -21.99
C LEU A 491 5.69 14.39 -22.49
N HIS A 492 6.77 14.46 -23.27
CA HIS A 492 7.07 15.63 -24.08
C HIS A 492 5.98 15.71 -25.15
N ALA A 493 4.88 16.41 -24.84
CA ALA A 493 4.05 17.02 -25.87
C ALA A 493 4.63 18.42 -26.09
N SER A 494 5.43 18.56 -27.15
CA SER A 494 5.79 19.88 -27.67
C SER A 494 4.54 20.44 -28.33
N ALA A 495 3.83 21.34 -27.65
CA ALA A 495 2.79 22.15 -28.27
C ALA A 495 3.47 23.44 -28.73
N GLU A 496 3.76 23.54 -30.03
CA GLU A 496 4.02 24.83 -30.66
C GLU A 496 2.78 25.70 -30.44
N THR A 497 2.97 26.80 -29.74
CA THR A 497 1.96 27.84 -29.59
C THR A 497 1.83 28.57 -30.91
N ASP A 498 0.80 28.23 -31.69
CA ASP A 498 0.29 29.16 -32.69
C ASP A 498 -0.86 29.97 -32.06
N SER A 499 -0.61 31.27 -31.97
CA SER A 499 -1.54 32.27 -31.50
C SER A 499 -2.71 32.40 -32.47
N HIS A 500 -3.93 32.17 -32.00
CA HIS A 500 -5.10 33.04 -32.18
C HIS A 500 -6.40 32.34 -31.73
N TYR A 501 -7.34 33.14 -31.22
CA TYR A 501 -8.70 32.82 -30.77
C TYR A 501 -8.93 32.55 -29.27
N THR A 502 -9.24 33.65 -28.59
CA THR A 502 -10.05 33.79 -27.38
C THR A 502 -11.47 33.27 -27.58
N THR A 503 -12.01 32.41 -26.69
CA THR A 503 -13.43 32.46 -26.30
C THR A 503 -13.72 31.78 -24.95
N THR A 504 -14.18 32.61 -24.01
CA THR A 504 -15.19 32.46 -22.95
C THR A 504 -15.48 31.09 -22.32
N ILE A 505 -15.27 31.03 -21.00
CA ILE A 505 -15.80 30.03 -20.07
C ILE A 505 -17.28 30.38 -19.78
N ASP A 506 -18.19 29.46 -20.10
CA ASP A 506 -19.55 29.49 -19.56
C ASP A 506 -19.96 28.10 -19.05
N SER A 507 -20.62 28.13 -17.89
CA SER A 507 -21.05 27.00 -17.08
C SER A 507 -22.08 26.09 -17.76
N CYS A 508 -22.03 24.78 -17.51
CA CYS A 508 -23.24 23.96 -17.42
C CYS A 508 -23.04 22.68 -16.58
N ILE A 509 -23.62 22.71 -15.39
CA ILE A 509 -24.03 21.53 -14.63
C ILE A 509 -25.17 20.88 -15.41
N THR A 510 -25.01 19.62 -15.83
CA THR A 510 -26.15 18.70 -15.97
C THR A 510 -25.77 17.29 -15.52
N ARG A 511 -26.61 16.75 -14.63
CA ARG A 511 -26.61 15.34 -14.20
C ARG A 511 -26.71 14.43 -15.42
N SER A 512 -25.84 13.42 -15.49
CA SER A 512 -26.17 12.17 -16.18
C SER A 512 -25.63 10.98 -15.39
N ASN A 513 -26.55 10.04 -15.15
CA ASN A 513 -26.29 8.73 -14.57
C ASN A 513 -25.29 7.97 -15.43
N ILE A 514 -24.15 7.57 -14.87
CA ILE A 514 -23.29 6.55 -15.49
C ILE A 514 -22.93 5.53 -14.41
N ARG A 515 -23.39 4.30 -14.65
CA ARG A 515 -23.10 3.09 -13.88
C ARG A 515 -21.70 2.56 -14.24
N GLU A 516 -21.16 1.82 -13.28
CA GLU A 516 -19.84 1.21 -13.16
C GLU A 516 -19.37 0.39 -14.38
N SER A 517 -18.10 0.59 -14.74
CA SER A 517 -17.08 -0.47 -14.89
C SER A 517 -15.70 0.21 -14.98
N GLY A 518 -14.80 -0.16 -14.07
CA GLY A 518 -13.47 0.43 -13.93
C GLY A 518 -12.50 0.00 -15.02
N CYS A 519 -11.73 0.98 -15.50
CA CYS A 519 -10.37 0.98 -16.06
C CYS A 519 -10.30 2.12 -17.10
N TYR A 520 -9.60 3.20 -16.73
CA TYR A 520 -9.10 4.34 -17.51
C TYR A 520 -9.88 4.87 -18.73
N LYS A 521 -10.15 6.19 -18.74
CA LYS A 521 -10.53 6.96 -19.94
C LYS A 521 -9.40 6.90 -20.98
N GLU A 522 -9.71 6.43 -22.17
CA GLU A 522 -8.85 6.46 -23.36
C GLU A 522 -8.51 7.90 -23.77
N PHE A 523 -7.23 8.16 -24.05
CA PHE A 523 -6.79 9.26 -24.91
C PHE A 523 -6.28 8.65 -26.21
N THR A 524 -6.92 8.97 -27.33
CA THR A 524 -6.53 8.53 -28.66
C THR A 524 -5.37 9.41 -29.17
N LEU A 525 -4.19 8.83 -29.38
CA LEU A 525 -3.09 9.46 -30.10
C LEU A 525 -2.98 8.84 -31.50
N GLN A 526 -2.97 9.68 -32.53
CA GLN A 526 -2.75 9.25 -33.92
C GLN A 526 -1.26 8.93 -34.18
N PRO A 527 -0.93 8.05 -35.15
CA PRO A 527 0.44 7.62 -35.40
C PRO A 527 1.25 8.71 -36.13
N ILE A 528 2.49 8.95 -35.68
CA ILE A 528 3.49 9.77 -36.38
C ILE A 528 4.38 8.83 -37.21
N GLU A 529 4.47 9.07 -38.52
CA GLU A 529 5.38 8.37 -39.44
C GLU A 529 6.85 8.71 -39.14
N TYR A 530 7.71 7.69 -39.02
CA TYR A 530 9.15 7.85 -38.81
C TYR A 530 9.91 8.11 -40.11
N LEU A 531 10.70 9.19 -40.12
CA LEU A 531 11.71 9.48 -41.14
C LEU A 531 12.88 8.48 -41.07
N LYS A 532 13.15 7.77 -42.18
CA LYS A 532 14.37 6.98 -42.39
C LYS A 532 15.56 7.91 -42.66
N ILE A 533 16.56 7.89 -41.78
CA ILE A 533 17.88 8.47 -42.05
C ILE A 533 18.75 7.38 -42.72
N LYS A 534 19.17 7.62 -43.97
CA LYS A 534 20.21 6.85 -44.65
C LYS A 534 21.57 7.37 -44.21
N TYR A 535 22.47 6.48 -43.82
CA TYR A 535 23.90 6.78 -43.72
C TYR A 535 24.52 6.71 -45.12
N THR A 536 25.23 7.77 -45.52
CA THR A 536 26.23 7.77 -46.60
C THR A 536 27.61 7.69 -46.00
#